data_AF-A0A6B9TIW3-F1
#
_entry.id   AF-A0A6B9TIW3-F1
#
_cell.length_a   1.000
_cell.length_b   1.000
_cell.length_c   1.000
_cell.angle_alpha   90.00
_cell.angle_beta   90.00
_cell.angle_gamma   90.00
#
_symmetry.space_group_name_H-M   'P 1'
#
loop_
_entity.id
_entity.type
_entity.pdbx_description
1 polymer ?
#
loop_
_entity_poly.entity_id
_entity_poly.type
_entity_poly.pdbx_seq_one_letter_code
_entity_poly.pdbx_strand_id
1 'polypeptide(L)'
;MRKESILYEKADDRLRCLVCSRKCLIPEGGRGYCLTRENSDGKIYSLTYGEVSSEAVDPIEKKPLFHFYPGSLVYSLGSIGCNFRCRYCQNWSISQARIDGFPTKYISPEEAVENALRSNCTSIAWTYNEPTMWLEYTLDSAEHARAEDLKTVYVTNGYMSEEALNLLGPLLDAANVDLKGMSARFYRELCDAKPEPVLENIIRMHEMGIHIEVTNLLIPGYNDSDDDILALVNFMVSEVGVEVPLHFTRFFPHYKMQDVPPTGVERLMRARELALEAGMKYVYVGNLPGTDAENTYCPVCGELLIKRDGYLTRTVGIRDGKCSSCRADVDIVID
;
A
#
# COMPACT_ATOMS: atom_id res chain seq x y z
N MET A 1 8.51 13.29 -17.23
CA MET A 1 9.18 12.98 -18.50
C MET A 1 8.48 11.78 -19.13
N ARG A 2 8.50 11.62 -20.46
CA ARG A 2 8.00 10.39 -21.10
C ARG A 2 9.08 9.31 -21.06
N LYS A 3 8.71 8.08 -20.69
CA LYS A 3 9.56 6.88 -20.72
C LYS A 3 8.81 5.76 -21.41
N GLU A 4 9.45 5.02 -22.31
CA GLU A 4 8.83 3.85 -22.93
C GLU A 4 8.45 2.82 -21.85
N SER A 5 7.24 2.28 -21.97
CA SER A 5 6.74 1.32 -21.00
C SER A 5 7.43 -0.03 -21.19
N ILE A 6 7.77 -0.69 -20.09
CA ILE A 6 8.47 -1.98 -20.15
C ILE A 6 7.53 -3.19 -20.29
N LEU A 7 6.22 -3.00 -20.10
CA LEU A 7 5.22 -4.08 -20.10
C LEU A 7 4.04 -3.78 -21.03
N TYR A 8 4.12 -4.24 -22.27
CA TYR A 8 3.00 -4.27 -23.21
C TYR A 8 3.21 -5.26 -24.36
N GLU A 9 2.12 -5.68 -24.98
CA GLU A 9 2.13 -6.54 -26.18
C GLU A 9 1.30 -5.94 -27.31
N LYS A 10 1.60 -6.33 -28.55
CA LYS A 10 0.79 -5.96 -29.71
C LYS A 10 -0.52 -6.75 -29.70
N ALA A 11 -1.62 -6.07 -29.96
CA ALA A 11 -2.96 -6.66 -30.07
C ALA A 11 -3.70 -5.99 -31.24
N ASP A 12 -3.59 -6.58 -32.43
CA ASP A 12 -4.13 -6.04 -33.68
C ASP A 12 -3.65 -4.60 -33.97
N ASP A 13 -4.59 -3.65 -34.07
CA ASP A 13 -4.36 -2.22 -34.28
C ASP A 13 -4.11 -1.44 -32.98
N ARG A 14 -3.96 -2.15 -31.85
CA ARG A 14 -3.81 -1.58 -30.50
C ARG A 14 -2.62 -2.20 -29.77
N LEU A 15 -2.30 -1.62 -28.63
CA LEU A 15 -1.34 -2.17 -27.68
C LEU A 15 -2.03 -2.54 -26.38
N ARG A 16 -1.77 -3.75 -25.88
CA ARG A 16 -2.24 -4.18 -24.56
C ARG A 16 -1.19 -3.80 -23.52
N CYS A 17 -1.53 -2.86 -22.64
CA CYS A 17 -0.71 -2.51 -21.49
C CYS A 17 -0.78 -3.62 -20.44
N LEU A 18 0.37 -4.11 -19.98
CA LEU A 18 0.48 -5.21 -19.02
C LEU A 18 1.02 -4.74 -17.66
N VAL A 19 0.99 -3.44 -17.35
CA VAL A 19 1.48 -2.88 -16.07
C VAL A 19 0.57 -3.20 -14.88
N CYS A 20 -0.74 -3.36 -15.12
CA CYS A 20 -1.69 -3.68 -14.05
C CYS A 20 -2.81 -4.61 -14.54
N SER A 21 -3.57 -5.15 -13.60
CA SER A 21 -4.62 -6.15 -13.87
C SER A 21 -5.82 -5.63 -14.67
N ARG A 22 -5.82 -4.36 -15.08
CA ARG A 22 -6.78 -3.86 -16.08
C ARG A 22 -6.50 -4.34 -17.51
N LYS A 23 -5.24 -4.63 -17.83
CA LYS A 23 -4.80 -5.10 -19.16
C LYS A 23 -5.39 -4.28 -20.32
N CYS A 24 -5.35 -2.94 -20.21
CA CYS A 24 -6.02 -2.03 -21.14
C CYS A 24 -5.55 -2.23 -22.59
N LEU A 25 -6.48 -2.31 -23.54
CA LEU A 25 -6.21 -2.21 -24.98
C LEU A 25 -6.25 -0.74 -25.42
N ILE A 26 -5.09 -0.17 -25.70
CA ILE A 26 -4.93 1.26 -25.97
C ILE A 26 -4.75 1.47 -27.49
N PRO A 27 -5.68 2.16 -28.17
CA PRO A 27 -5.52 2.51 -29.58
C PRO A 27 -4.45 3.61 -29.75
N GLU A 28 -3.93 3.76 -30.96
CA GLU A 28 -2.97 4.84 -31.30
C GLU A 28 -3.51 6.22 -30.88
N GLY A 29 -2.68 7.04 -30.24
CA GLY A 29 -3.06 8.33 -29.65
C GLY A 29 -3.93 8.25 -28.39
N GLY A 30 -4.32 7.04 -27.97
CA GLY A 30 -5.14 6.79 -26.80
C GLY A 30 -4.35 6.69 -25.50
N ARG A 31 -5.07 6.77 -24.37
CA ARG A 31 -4.52 6.52 -23.04
C ARG A 31 -5.24 5.38 -22.31
N GLY A 32 -4.50 4.69 -21.46
CA GLY A 32 -5.04 3.66 -20.57
C GLY A 32 -5.96 4.27 -19.51
N TYR A 33 -6.67 3.41 -18.80
CA TYR A 33 -7.63 3.81 -17.78
C TYR A 33 -7.03 4.73 -16.70
N CYS A 34 -5.77 4.52 -16.34
CA CYS A 34 -5.06 5.34 -15.36
C CYS A 34 -4.69 6.75 -15.86
N LEU A 35 -4.83 7.02 -17.18
CA LEU A 35 -4.46 8.27 -17.85
C LEU A 35 -2.95 8.57 -17.89
N THR A 36 -2.11 7.67 -17.37
CA THR A 36 -0.65 7.83 -17.32
C THR A 36 0.10 6.98 -18.36
N ARG A 37 -0.61 6.10 -19.08
CA ARG A 37 -0.07 5.24 -20.13
C ARG A 37 -0.65 5.65 -21.46
N GLU A 38 0.18 5.99 -22.43
CA GLU A 38 -0.25 6.50 -23.74
C GLU A 38 0.35 5.66 -24.86
N ASN A 39 -0.46 5.27 -25.84
CA ASN A 39 0.03 4.65 -27.06
C ASN A 39 0.35 5.74 -28.09
N SER A 40 1.60 5.79 -28.53
CA SER A 40 2.13 6.78 -29.48
C SER A 40 3.19 6.09 -30.34
N ASP A 41 3.08 6.22 -31.66
CA ASP A 41 4.05 5.71 -32.61
C ASP A 41 4.29 4.19 -32.46
N GLY A 42 3.22 3.44 -32.17
CA GLY A 42 3.28 1.99 -31.99
C GLY A 42 4.00 1.53 -30.71
N LYS A 43 4.16 2.41 -29.72
CA LYS A 43 4.73 2.11 -28.39
C LYS A 43 3.86 2.66 -27.27
N ILE A 44 3.85 1.99 -26.12
CA ILE A 44 3.25 2.56 -24.91
C ILE A 44 4.32 3.36 -24.16
N TYR A 45 3.98 4.59 -23.76
CA TYR A 45 4.82 5.43 -22.91
C TYR A 45 4.15 5.64 -21.54
N SER A 46 4.95 5.59 -20.48
CA SER A 46 4.63 6.21 -19.20
C SER A 46 4.80 7.72 -19.34
N LEU A 47 3.76 8.48 -18.97
CA LEU A 47 3.76 9.94 -19.02
C LEU A 47 4.26 10.59 -17.73
N THR A 48 4.40 9.80 -16.66
CA THR A 48 4.67 10.31 -15.32
C THR A 48 6.07 9.96 -14.82
N TYR A 49 6.98 9.44 -15.65
CA TYR A 49 8.33 9.05 -15.20
C TYR A 49 9.06 10.24 -14.55
N GLY A 50 9.44 10.08 -13.27
CA GLY A 50 10.05 11.11 -12.43
C GLY A 50 9.14 12.28 -12.04
N GLU A 51 7.86 12.29 -12.43
CA GLU A 51 6.92 13.38 -12.14
C GLU A 51 6.30 13.21 -10.75
N VAL A 52 6.88 13.92 -9.78
CA VAL A 52 6.48 13.88 -8.38
C VAL A 52 5.41 14.94 -8.11
N SER A 53 4.26 14.50 -7.60
CA SER A 53 3.14 15.37 -7.18
C SER A 53 3.17 15.68 -5.69
N SER A 54 3.80 14.81 -4.90
CA SER A 54 3.85 14.92 -3.44
C SER A 54 5.08 14.20 -2.92
N GLU A 55 5.76 14.81 -1.96
CA GLU A 55 6.86 14.20 -1.22
C GLU A 55 6.79 14.58 0.25
N ALA A 56 7.25 13.69 1.14
CA ALA A 56 7.42 13.99 2.55
C ALA A 56 8.42 13.04 3.21
N VAL A 57 9.08 13.49 4.26
CA VAL A 57 9.72 12.60 5.24
C VAL A 57 8.68 12.30 6.30
N ASP A 58 8.22 11.05 6.33
CA ASP A 58 7.18 10.57 7.23
C ASP A 58 7.75 9.49 8.18
N PRO A 59 7.15 9.25 9.35
CA PRO A 59 7.42 8.05 10.12
C PRO A 59 6.83 6.82 9.40
N ILE A 60 7.47 5.67 9.53
CA ILE A 60 7.07 4.43 8.83
C ILE A 60 5.63 3.99 9.17
N GLU A 61 5.15 4.33 10.36
CA GLU A 61 3.77 4.09 10.83
C GLU A 61 2.71 4.77 9.95
N LYS A 62 3.08 5.85 9.25
CA LYS A 62 2.17 6.52 8.30
C LYS A 62 2.03 5.75 6.97
N LYS A 63 2.86 4.73 6.72
CA LYS A 63 2.72 3.76 5.62
C LYS A 63 2.00 2.47 6.04
N PRO A 64 1.17 2.58 7.09
CA PRO A 64 0.80 1.50 8.02
C PRO A 64 1.72 0.26 8.02
N LEU A 65 3.02 0.50 8.24
CA LEU A 65 4.01 -0.56 8.43
C LEU A 65 4.48 -0.53 9.89
N PHE A 66 3.77 -1.24 10.75
CA PHE A 66 4.03 -1.24 12.20
C PHE A 66 5.10 -2.26 12.60
N HIS A 67 5.33 -3.26 11.76
CA HIS A 67 6.28 -4.35 11.97
C HIS A 67 7.52 -4.25 11.07
N PHE A 68 7.69 -3.14 10.36
CA PHE A 68 8.85 -2.90 9.49
C PHE A 68 9.59 -1.65 9.95
N TYR A 69 10.72 -1.81 10.63
CA TYR A 69 11.55 -0.72 11.18
C TYR A 69 10.74 0.31 12.02
N PRO A 70 9.98 -0.13 13.03
CA PRO A 70 9.12 0.76 13.82
C PRO A 70 9.87 1.96 14.41
N GLY A 71 9.31 3.16 14.23
CA GLY A 71 9.92 4.43 14.65
C GLY A 71 10.97 5.01 13.71
N SER A 72 11.30 4.32 12.61
CA SER A 72 12.19 4.86 11.57
C SER A 72 11.50 5.91 10.69
N LEU A 73 12.31 6.65 9.94
CA LEU A 73 11.85 7.60 8.93
C LEU A 73 11.84 6.96 7.54
N VAL A 74 10.86 7.37 6.72
CA VAL A 74 10.68 6.95 5.34
C VAL A 74 10.51 8.15 4.41
N TYR A 75 11.29 8.18 3.33
CA TYR A 75 11.15 9.18 2.28
C TYR A 75 10.01 8.78 1.35
N SER A 76 8.90 9.51 1.42
CA SER A 76 7.66 9.18 0.73
C SER A 76 7.50 10.00 -0.54
N LEU A 77 7.18 9.34 -1.65
CA LEU A 77 6.93 9.94 -2.94
C LEU A 77 5.59 9.47 -3.51
N GLY A 78 4.89 10.37 -4.17
CA GLY A 78 3.70 10.05 -4.97
C GLY A 78 3.70 10.80 -6.29
N SER A 79 3.00 10.22 -7.25
CA SER A 79 2.81 10.81 -8.58
C SER A 79 1.32 11.09 -8.78
N ILE A 80 0.87 11.09 -10.02
CA ILE A 80 -0.53 11.29 -10.39
C ILE A 80 -1.10 10.06 -11.07
N GLY A 81 -2.43 10.00 -11.13
CA GLY A 81 -3.16 8.90 -11.73
C GLY A 81 -3.25 7.68 -10.82
N CYS A 82 -4.22 6.83 -11.10
CA CYS A 82 -4.47 5.61 -10.36
C CYS A 82 -5.23 4.65 -11.26
N ASN A 83 -5.01 3.35 -11.08
CA ASN A 83 -5.79 2.33 -11.75
C ASN A 83 -7.15 2.09 -11.07
N PHE A 84 -7.50 2.74 -9.95
CA PHE A 84 -8.84 2.68 -9.34
C PHE A 84 -9.59 4.03 -9.48
N ARG A 85 -10.91 4.00 -9.21
CA ARG A 85 -11.79 5.18 -9.09
C ARG A 85 -12.53 5.19 -7.75
N CYS A 86 -11.80 4.96 -6.66
CA CYS A 86 -12.34 4.94 -5.31
C CYS A 86 -13.19 6.18 -5.01
N ARG A 87 -14.50 5.99 -4.77
CA ARG A 87 -15.45 7.08 -4.45
C ARG A 87 -15.14 7.79 -3.13
N TYR A 88 -14.39 7.14 -2.25
CA TYR A 88 -13.94 7.63 -0.95
C TYR A 88 -12.47 8.08 -0.93
N CYS A 89 -11.79 8.17 -2.07
CA CYS A 89 -10.35 8.43 -2.11
C CYS A 89 -9.97 9.73 -1.39
N GLN A 90 -9.09 9.64 -0.39
CA GLN A 90 -8.57 10.81 0.32
C GLN A 90 -7.67 11.65 -0.58
N ASN A 91 -6.90 11.00 -1.46
CA ASN A 91 -5.98 11.60 -2.41
C ASN A 91 -6.62 11.70 -3.82
N TRP A 92 -7.92 11.99 -3.89
CA TRP A 92 -8.64 12.05 -5.17
C TRP A 92 -8.07 13.13 -6.12
N SER A 93 -7.53 14.22 -5.57
CA SER A 93 -6.96 15.31 -6.39
C SER A 93 -5.78 14.85 -7.25
N ILE A 94 -4.90 13.97 -6.74
CA ILE A 94 -3.76 13.43 -7.47
C ILE A 94 -4.10 12.12 -8.21
N SER A 95 -4.92 11.24 -7.61
CA SER A 95 -5.24 9.93 -8.20
C SER A 95 -6.16 10.02 -9.42
N GLN A 96 -6.93 11.10 -9.52
CA GLN A 96 -7.86 11.38 -10.63
C GLN A 96 -7.30 12.43 -11.60
N ALA A 97 -6.11 12.98 -11.33
CA ALA A 97 -5.48 13.99 -12.16
C ALA A 97 -4.99 13.45 -13.49
N ARG A 98 -4.82 14.37 -14.44
CA ARG A 98 -4.12 14.17 -15.70
C ARG A 98 -2.78 14.89 -15.64
N ILE A 99 -1.77 14.36 -16.32
CA ILE A 99 -0.46 15.02 -16.40
C ILE A 99 -0.57 16.39 -17.07
N ASP A 100 -1.46 16.53 -18.04
CA ASP A 100 -1.75 17.79 -18.70
C ASP A 100 -2.57 18.67 -17.75
N GLY A 101 -1.88 19.51 -16.97
CA GLY A 101 -2.50 20.52 -16.11
C GLY A 101 -2.42 20.25 -14.60
N PHE A 102 -1.67 19.24 -14.14
CA PHE A 102 -1.38 19.05 -12.72
C PHE A 102 0.08 19.42 -12.41
N PRO A 103 0.34 20.26 -11.38
CA PRO A 103 1.70 20.65 -11.05
C PRO A 103 2.47 19.46 -10.51
N THR A 104 3.63 19.20 -11.12
CA THR A 104 4.57 18.15 -10.74
C THR A 104 5.98 18.72 -10.81
N LYS A 105 6.90 18.08 -10.12
CA LYS A 105 8.33 18.36 -10.24
C LYS A 105 9.06 17.09 -10.64
N TYR A 106 10.04 17.25 -11.52
CA TYR A 106 10.91 16.14 -11.88
C TYR A 106 11.89 15.86 -10.75
N ILE A 107 11.96 14.60 -10.32
CA ILE A 107 13.05 14.06 -9.49
C ILE A 107 13.57 12.82 -10.23
N SER A 108 14.89 12.72 -10.37
CA SER A 108 15.52 11.52 -10.94
C SER A 108 15.56 10.37 -9.91
N PRO A 109 15.60 9.10 -10.36
CA PRO A 109 15.78 7.96 -9.45
C PRO A 109 16.94 8.12 -8.45
N GLU A 110 18.09 8.60 -8.92
CA GLU A 110 19.28 8.85 -8.12
C GLU A 110 19.04 9.95 -7.09
N GLU A 111 18.46 11.08 -7.51
CA GLU A 111 18.13 12.19 -6.63
C GLU A 111 17.12 11.78 -5.55
N ALA A 112 16.16 10.92 -5.86
CA ALA A 112 15.20 10.40 -4.88
C ALA A 112 15.89 9.60 -3.77
N VAL A 113 16.85 8.73 -4.13
CA VAL A 113 17.65 7.95 -3.18
C VAL A 113 18.58 8.87 -2.39
N GLU A 114 19.25 9.83 -3.03
CA GLU A 114 20.08 10.81 -2.34
C GLU A 114 19.28 11.64 -1.33
N ASN A 115 18.06 12.07 -1.68
CA ASN A 115 17.20 12.84 -0.79
C ASN A 115 16.77 12.02 0.43
N ALA A 116 16.48 10.72 0.25
CA ALA A 116 16.17 9.81 1.34
C ALA A 116 17.35 9.65 2.31
N LEU A 117 18.55 9.41 1.77
CA LEU A 117 19.77 9.27 2.57
C LEU A 117 20.11 10.56 3.33
N ARG A 118 20.05 11.72 2.66
CA ARG A 118 20.28 13.04 3.29
C ARG A 118 19.27 13.35 4.40
N SER A 119 18.08 12.75 4.33
CA SER A 119 17.03 12.91 5.34
C SER A 119 17.13 11.90 6.48
N ASN A 120 18.17 11.05 6.50
CA ASN A 120 18.34 9.94 7.45
C ASN A 120 17.13 8.97 7.46
N CYS A 121 16.55 8.72 6.27
CA CYS A 121 15.50 7.72 6.14
C CYS A 121 16.10 6.31 6.05
N THR A 122 15.49 5.35 6.73
CA THR A 122 15.81 3.92 6.60
C THR A 122 15.24 3.35 5.31
N SER A 123 14.19 3.98 4.77
CA SER A 123 13.48 3.50 3.59
C SER A 123 13.01 4.62 2.65
N ILE A 124 12.72 4.25 1.42
CA ILE A 124 11.98 5.04 0.43
C ILE A 124 10.64 4.35 0.14
N ALA A 125 9.55 5.12 0.14
CA ALA A 125 8.20 4.63 -0.12
C ALA A 125 7.56 5.32 -1.32
N TRP A 126 6.92 4.53 -2.18
CA TRP A 126 6.02 5.03 -3.22
C TRP A 126 4.56 4.83 -2.77
N THR A 127 3.82 5.95 -2.68
CA THR A 127 2.56 6.05 -1.94
C THR A 127 1.66 7.20 -2.46
N TYR A 128 0.67 7.60 -1.68
CA TYR A 128 -0.36 8.62 -1.91
C TYR A 128 -1.37 8.31 -3.03
N ASN A 129 -0.94 7.79 -4.18
CA ASN A 129 -1.80 7.29 -5.26
C ASN A 129 -1.57 5.78 -5.48
N GLU A 130 -1.42 5.32 -6.71
CA GLU A 130 -1.06 3.91 -6.99
C GLU A 130 0.36 3.81 -7.57
N PRO A 131 1.35 3.34 -6.79
CA PRO A 131 2.75 3.31 -7.22
C PRO A 131 3.02 2.38 -8.41
N THR A 132 2.17 1.36 -8.66
CA THR A 132 2.27 0.52 -9.87
C THR A 132 2.21 1.34 -11.16
N MET A 133 1.49 2.47 -11.17
CA MET A 133 1.43 3.33 -12.34
C MET A 133 2.77 3.97 -12.68
N TRP A 134 3.71 3.93 -11.73
CA TRP A 134 5.04 4.50 -11.79
C TRP A 134 6.14 3.44 -11.93
N LEU A 135 5.78 2.21 -12.33
CA LEU A 135 6.65 1.02 -12.36
C LEU A 135 8.08 1.26 -12.88
N GLU A 136 8.25 1.90 -14.04
CA GLU A 136 9.60 2.12 -14.59
C GLU A 136 10.46 3.02 -13.70
N TYR A 137 9.85 4.02 -13.06
CA TYR A 137 10.55 4.92 -12.16
C TYR A 137 10.91 4.24 -10.84
N THR A 138 10.01 3.42 -10.31
CA THR A 138 10.25 2.73 -9.04
C THR A 138 11.24 1.59 -9.19
N LEU A 139 11.28 0.89 -10.33
CA LEU A 139 12.32 -0.09 -10.64
C LEU A 139 13.70 0.55 -10.70
N ASP A 140 13.86 1.60 -11.53
CA ASP A 140 15.12 2.34 -11.64
C ASP A 140 15.56 2.85 -10.24
N SER A 141 14.63 3.43 -9.47
CA SER A 141 14.92 3.94 -8.12
C SER A 141 15.26 2.84 -7.11
N ALA A 142 14.61 1.68 -7.18
CA ALA A 142 14.87 0.56 -6.27
C ALA A 142 16.24 -0.08 -6.52
N GLU A 143 16.72 -0.11 -7.77
CA GLU A 143 18.08 -0.53 -8.09
C GLU A 143 19.12 0.37 -7.42
N HIS A 144 18.91 1.69 -7.45
CA HIS A 144 19.77 2.65 -6.73
C HIS A 144 19.65 2.49 -5.21
N ALA A 145 18.44 2.34 -4.67
CA ALA A 145 18.20 2.19 -3.24
C ALA A 145 18.94 0.98 -2.66
N ARG A 146 18.93 -0.16 -3.37
CA ARG A 146 19.66 -1.37 -2.99
C ARG A 146 21.16 -1.16 -2.87
N ALA A 147 21.76 -0.37 -3.77
CA ALA A 147 23.21 -0.11 -3.75
C ALA A 147 23.64 0.61 -2.46
N GLU A 148 22.70 1.31 -1.80
CA GLU A 148 22.91 2.12 -0.60
C GLU A 148 22.27 1.50 0.67
N ASP A 149 21.83 0.24 0.60
CA ASP A 149 21.08 -0.47 1.66
C ASP A 149 19.80 0.27 2.15
N LEU A 150 19.23 1.13 1.30
CA LEU A 150 17.99 1.85 1.57
C LEU A 150 16.80 0.93 1.24
N LYS A 151 15.93 0.68 2.22
CA LYS A 151 14.80 -0.25 2.03
C LYS A 151 13.72 0.34 1.13
N THR A 152 13.06 -0.50 0.35
CA THR A 152 12.02 -0.09 -0.59
C THR A 152 10.62 -0.49 -0.13
N VAL A 153 9.68 0.46 -0.22
CA VAL A 153 8.33 0.32 0.32
C VAL A 153 7.28 0.69 -0.72
N TYR A 154 6.24 -0.14 -0.83
CA TYR A 154 5.01 0.19 -1.58
C TYR A 154 3.83 0.39 -0.62
N VAL A 155 3.07 1.45 -0.82
CA VAL A 155 1.71 1.56 -0.26
C VAL A 155 0.75 1.54 -1.43
N THR A 156 0.08 0.40 -1.64
CA THR A 156 -0.55 0.06 -2.92
C THR A 156 -1.92 -0.55 -2.72
N ASN A 157 -2.82 -0.33 -3.69
CA ASN A 157 -4.08 -1.08 -3.76
C ASN A 157 -3.91 -2.53 -4.21
N GLY A 158 -2.68 -2.98 -4.51
CA GLY A 158 -2.36 -4.36 -4.85
C GLY A 158 -2.88 -4.81 -6.22
N TYR A 159 -3.31 -3.90 -7.11
CA TYR A 159 -3.93 -4.26 -8.40
C TYR A 159 -2.92 -4.32 -9.56
N MET A 160 -1.66 -4.57 -9.26
CA MET A 160 -0.61 -4.79 -10.26
C MET A 160 -0.82 -6.10 -11.02
N SER A 161 -0.20 -6.20 -12.19
CA SER A 161 -0.20 -7.46 -12.93
C SER A 161 0.85 -8.38 -12.35
N GLU A 162 0.71 -9.69 -12.62
CA GLU A 162 1.74 -10.66 -12.30
C GLU A 162 3.11 -10.28 -12.89
N GLU A 163 3.12 -9.79 -14.14
CA GLU A 163 4.34 -9.38 -14.83
C GLU A 163 5.03 -8.22 -14.12
N ALA A 164 4.25 -7.24 -13.63
CA ALA A 164 4.79 -6.11 -12.88
C ALA A 164 5.32 -6.55 -11.50
N LEU A 165 4.60 -7.42 -10.79
CA LEU A 165 5.03 -7.93 -9.50
C LEU A 165 6.30 -8.80 -9.62
N ASN A 166 6.44 -9.58 -10.69
CA ASN A 166 7.66 -10.37 -10.92
C ASN A 166 8.91 -9.51 -11.14
N LEU A 167 8.77 -8.34 -11.76
CA LEU A 167 9.87 -7.40 -11.94
C LEU A 167 10.20 -6.66 -10.64
N LEU A 168 9.18 -6.19 -9.93
CA LEU A 168 9.34 -5.35 -8.75
C LEU A 168 9.67 -6.15 -7.49
N GLY A 169 9.06 -7.32 -7.31
CA GLY A 169 9.10 -8.07 -6.06
C GLY A 169 10.51 -8.43 -5.58
N PRO A 170 11.47 -8.82 -6.46
CA PRO A 170 12.85 -9.00 -6.03
C PRO A 170 13.50 -7.74 -5.47
N LEU A 171 12.98 -6.56 -5.80
CA LEU A 171 13.46 -5.22 -5.43
C LEU A 171 12.62 -4.55 -4.34
N LEU A 172 11.61 -5.23 -3.80
CA LEU A 172 10.65 -4.66 -2.84
C LEU A 172 10.82 -5.31 -1.46
N ASP A 173 11.23 -4.54 -0.46
CA ASP A 173 11.42 -5.06 0.90
C ASP A 173 10.10 -5.17 1.67
N ALA A 174 9.21 -4.19 1.51
CA ALA A 174 7.91 -4.19 2.19
C ALA A 174 6.77 -3.58 1.36
N ALA A 175 5.55 -4.03 1.64
CA ALA A 175 4.33 -3.46 1.09
C ALA A 175 3.22 -3.36 2.13
N ASN A 176 2.59 -2.20 2.24
CA ASN A 176 1.25 -2.11 2.81
C ASN A 176 0.22 -2.25 1.68
N VAL A 177 -0.57 -3.33 1.73
CA VAL A 177 -1.58 -3.62 0.72
C VAL A 177 -2.96 -3.27 1.24
N ASP A 178 -3.61 -2.41 0.48
CA ASP A 178 -4.86 -1.77 0.82
C ASP A 178 -6.04 -2.66 0.35
N LEU A 179 -6.32 -3.74 1.09
CA LEU A 179 -7.42 -4.67 0.82
C LEU A 179 -8.76 -4.02 1.16
N LYS A 180 -9.49 -3.53 0.16
CA LYS A 180 -10.65 -2.66 0.37
C LYS A 180 -11.91 -3.39 0.86
N GLY A 181 -11.94 -4.70 0.75
CA GLY A 181 -13.02 -5.59 1.17
C GLY A 181 -12.91 -6.94 0.47
N MET A 182 -13.87 -7.83 0.70
CA MET A 182 -13.93 -9.15 0.05
C MET A 182 -15.01 -9.22 -1.04
N SER A 183 -15.95 -8.28 -1.04
CA SER A 183 -17.12 -8.33 -1.91
C SER A 183 -16.86 -7.73 -3.28
N ALA A 184 -17.16 -8.49 -4.35
CA ALA A 184 -17.19 -7.97 -5.72
C ALA A 184 -18.14 -6.78 -5.88
N ARG A 185 -19.20 -6.69 -5.06
CA ARG A 185 -20.10 -5.53 -5.03
C ARG A 185 -19.35 -4.27 -4.59
N PHE A 186 -18.59 -4.34 -3.50
CA PHE A 186 -17.81 -3.22 -2.98
C PHE A 186 -16.87 -2.67 -4.06
N TYR A 187 -16.09 -3.54 -4.70
CA TYR A 187 -15.12 -3.12 -5.72
C TYR A 187 -15.78 -2.51 -6.95
N ARG A 188 -16.89 -3.09 -7.42
CA ARG A 188 -17.64 -2.56 -8.55
C ARG A 188 -18.26 -1.20 -8.25
N GLU A 189 -18.92 -1.05 -7.09
CA GLU A 189 -19.67 0.16 -6.74
C GLU A 189 -18.77 1.32 -6.30
N LEU A 190 -17.70 1.01 -5.56
CA LEU A 190 -16.86 2.04 -4.96
C LEU A 190 -15.51 2.22 -5.64
N CYS A 191 -14.93 1.21 -6.28
CA CYS A 191 -13.55 1.26 -6.81
C CYS A 191 -13.45 1.20 -8.34
N ASP A 192 -14.51 0.77 -9.03
CA ASP A 192 -14.53 0.38 -10.44
C ASP A 192 -13.47 -0.67 -10.79
N ALA A 193 -13.36 -1.69 -9.94
CA ALA A 193 -12.35 -2.75 -10.03
C ALA A 193 -12.93 -4.11 -9.59
N LYS A 194 -12.05 -5.08 -9.35
CA LYS A 194 -12.39 -6.42 -8.87
C LYS A 194 -11.50 -6.80 -7.67
N PRO A 195 -11.97 -7.64 -6.73
CA PRO A 195 -11.14 -8.06 -5.59
C PRO A 195 -10.04 -9.07 -5.97
N GLU A 196 -10.30 -9.97 -6.91
CA GLU A 196 -9.47 -11.16 -7.13
C GLU A 196 -7.99 -10.84 -7.39
N PRO A 197 -7.64 -9.87 -8.27
CA PRO A 197 -6.23 -9.53 -8.49
C PRO A 197 -5.52 -8.95 -7.26
N VAL A 198 -6.26 -8.32 -6.33
CA VAL A 198 -5.67 -7.82 -5.06
C VAL A 198 -5.33 -9.01 -4.16
N LEU A 199 -6.27 -9.94 -4.02
CA LEU A 199 -6.11 -11.15 -3.21
C LEU A 199 -4.93 -12.00 -3.72
N GLU A 200 -4.87 -12.24 -5.03
CA GLU A 200 -3.78 -12.99 -5.68
C GLU A 200 -2.41 -12.34 -5.44
N ASN A 201 -2.32 -11.02 -5.51
CA ASN A 201 -1.05 -10.32 -5.27
C ASN A 201 -0.65 -10.30 -3.79
N ILE A 202 -1.60 -10.27 -2.84
CA ILE A 202 -1.28 -10.40 -1.42
C ILE A 202 -0.60 -11.76 -1.16
N ILE A 203 -1.18 -12.84 -1.70
CA ILE A 203 -0.62 -14.19 -1.58
C ILE A 203 0.78 -14.24 -2.20
N ARG A 204 0.93 -13.73 -3.43
CA ARG A 204 2.19 -13.77 -4.14
C ARG A 204 3.29 -12.94 -3.48
N MET A 205 2.97 -11.75 -2.97
CA MET A 205 3.93 -10.93 -2.22
C MET A 205 4.43 -11.67 -0.97
N HIS A 206 3.51 -12.33 -0.26
CA HIS A 206 3.85 -13.18 0.89
C HIS A 206 4.76 -14.36 0.49
N GLU A 207 4.42 -15.11 -0.56
CA GLU A 207 5.23 -16.22 -1.09
C GLU A 207 6.62 -15.78 -1.56
N MET A 208 6.76 -14.53 -2.04
CA MET A 208 8.03 -13.94 -2.44
C MET A 208 8.90 -13.49 -1.25
N GLY A 209 8.38 -13.56 -0.02
CA GLY A 209 9.09 -13.14 1.19
C GLY A 209 9.13 -11.61 1.38
N ILE A 210 8.27 -10.87 0.68
CA ILE A 210 8.11 -9.42 0.89
C ILE A 210 7.40 -9.22 2.23
N HIS A 211 7.89 -8.30 3.08
CA HIS A 211 7.18 -7.97 4.31
C HIS A 211 5.86 -7.29 3.97
N ILE A 212 4.74 -7.95 4.25
CA ILE A 212 3.42 -7.38 3.97
C ILE A 212 2.68 -7.01 5.26
N GLU A 213 1.95 -5.90 5.20
CA GLU A 213 0.89 -5.58 6.15
C GLU A 213 -0.37 -5.21 5.37
N VAL A 214 -1.53 -5.59 5.87
CA VAL A 214 -2.80 -5.38 5.15
C VAL A 214 -3.63 -4.32 5.85
N THR A 215 -4.10 -3.34 5.09
CA THR A 215 -4.98 -2.28 5.59
C THR A 215 -6.38 -2.41 5.01
N ASN A 216 -7.39 -2.39 5.87
CA ASN A 216 -8.78 -2.27 5.50
C ASN A 216 -9.41 -1.01 6.11
N LEU A 217 -9.86 -0.09 5.25
CA LEU A 217 -10.66 1.07 5.65
C LEU A 217 -12.11 0.63 5.82
N LEU A 218 -12.64 0.67 7.05
CA LEU A 218 -14.02 0.25 7.31
C LEU A 218 -15.00 1.36 6.98
N ILE A 219 -15.82 1.17 5.95
CA ILE A 219 -16.80 2.14 5.48
C ILE A 219 -18.21 1.70 5.92
N PRO A 220 -18.91 2.50 6.74
CA PRO A 220 -20.25 2.17 7.22
C PRO A 220 -21.25 1.81 6.13
N GLY A 221 -21.83 0.61 6.21
CA GLY A 221 -22.82 0.07 5.29
C GLY A 221 -22.26 -0.57 4.02
N TYR A 222 -20.93 -0.69 3.88
CA TYR A 222 -20.29 -1.22 2.66
C TYR A 222 -19.36 -2.41 2.89
N ASN A 223 -18.47 -2.33 3.89
CA ASN A 223 -17.53 -3.42 4.23
C ASN A 223 -17.32 -3.56 5.73
N ASP A 224 -18.27 -3.08 6.52
CA ASP A 224 -18.20 -3.09 7.97
C ASP A 224 -19.26 -4.00 8.59
N SER A 225 -19.82 -5.01 7.93
CA SER A 225 -20.61 -6.05 8.63
C SER A 225 -19.69 -7.06 9.33
N ASP A 226 -20.19 -7.83 10.31
CA ASP A 226 -19.37 -8.88 10.96
C ASP A 226 -18.95 -9.93 9.92
N ASP A 227 -19.84 -10.23 8.96
CA ASP A 227 -19.56 -11.15 7.85
C ASP A 227 -18.46 -10.62 6.91
N ASP A 228 -18.49 -9.32 6.57
CA ASP A 228 -17.45 -8.71 5.72
C ASP A 228 -16.08 -8.75 6.40
N ILE A 229 -16.04 -8.44 7.70
CA ILE A 229 -14.82 -8.46 8.50
C ILE A 229 -14.29 -9.88 8.62
N LEU A 230 -15.14 -10.84 8.99
CA LEU A 230 -14.75 -12.25 9.13
C LEU A 230 -14.31 -12.85 7.79
N ALA A 231 -14.91 -12.45 6.67
CA ALA A 231 -14.44 -12.88 5.35
C ALA A 231 -13.00 -12.42 5.08
N LEU A 232 -12.66 -11.18 5.43
CA LEU A 232 -11.31 -10.65 5.29
C LEU A 232 -10.34 -11.36 6.25
N VAL A 233 -10.72 -11.49 7.51
CA VAL A 233 -9.90 -12.16 8.54
C VAL A 233 -9.63 -13.62 8.16
N ASN A 234 -10.64 -14.35 7.70
CA ASN A 234 -10.48 -15.74 7.28
C ASN A 234 -9.49 -15.86 6.10
N PHE A 235 -9.54 -14.93 5.14
CA PHE A 235 -8.55 -14.86 4.06
C PHE A 235 -7.14 -14.62 4.60
N MET A 236 -6.96 -13.70 5.56
CA MET A 236 -5.65 -13.47 6.18
C MET A 236 -5.12 -14.76 6.83
N VAL A 237 -5.95 -15.39 7.67
CA VAL A 237 -5.60 -16.61 8.40
C VAL A 237 -5.29 -17.78 7.46
N SER A 238 -6.04 -17.95 6.37
CA SER A 238 -5.89 -19.11 5.48
C SER A 238 -4.77 -18.94 4.46
N GLU A 239 -4.52 -17.73 3.98
CA GLU A 239 -3.65 -17.52 2.82
C GLU A 239 -2.27 -16.93 3.16
N VAL A 240 -2.18 -16.07 4.18
CA VAL A 240 -0.92 -15.39 4.53
C VAL A 240 -0.49 -15.54 5.99
N GLY A 241 -1.31 -16.17 6.82
CA GLY A 241 -0.97 -16.49 8.21
C GLY A 241 -1.36 -15.43 9.24
N VAL A 242 -1.36 -15.84 10.50
CA VAL A 242 -1.81 -15.03 11.64
C VAL A 242 -0.80 -13.99 12.10
N GLU A 243 0.45 -14.13 11.66
CA GLU A 243 1.57 -13.22 11.90
C GLU A 243 1.55 -11.98 11.01
N VAL A 244 0.86 -11.99 9.86
CA VAL A 244 0.77 -10.82 8.98
C VAL A 244 -0.12 -9.76 9.64
N PRO A 245 0.40 -8.55 9.93
CA PRO A 245 -0.37 -7.49 10.56
C PRO A 245 -1.60 -7.07 9.75
N LEU A 246 -2.73 -6.93 10.45
CA LEU A 246 -3.98 -6.42 9.91
C LEU A 246 -4.38 -5.10 10.56
N HIS A 247 -4.61 -4.08 9.74
CA HIS A 247 -4.99 -2.74 10.17
C HIS A 247 -6.44 -2.44 9.78
N PHE A 248 -7.29 -2.21 10.77
CA PHE A 248 -8.61 -1.62 10.54
C PHE A 248 -8.52 -0.10 10.72
N THR A 249 -8.77 0.66 9.66
CA THR A 249 -8.64 2.12 9.70
C THR A 249 -10.00 2.79 9.67
N ARG A 250 -10.10 3.90 10.41
CA ARG A 250 -11.31 4.71 10.48
C ARG A 250 -11.54 5.47 9.17
N PHE A 251 -12.73 5.30 8.61
CA PHE A 251 -13.22 6.10 7.48
C PHE A 251 -13.62 7.49 7.94
N PHE A 252 -13.30 8.48 7.10
CA PHE A 252 -13.83 9.83 7.14
C PHE A 252 -14.37 10.20 5.76
N PRO A 253 -15.45 11.02 5.68
CA PRO A 253 -16.09 11.33 4.41
C PRO A 253 -15.17 12.14 3.50
N HIS A 254 -14.81 11.56 2.35
CA HIS A 254 -13.98 12.22 1.33
C HIS A 254 -14.58 12.04 -0.07
N TYR A 255 -14.16 12.91 -0.99
CA TYR A 255 -14.52 12.87 -2.40
C TYR A 255 -16.03 12.77 -2.67
N LYS A 256 -16.53 11.63 -3.15
CA LYS A 256 -17.92 11.42 -3.57
C LYS A 256 -18.79 10.72 -2.52
N MET A 257 -18.27 10.53 -1.31
CA MET A 257 -18.96 9.85 -0.20
C MET A 257 -19.11 10.80 1.00
N GLN A 258 -19.57 12.03 0.75
CA GLN A 258 -19.83 13.03 1.79
C GLN A 258 -21.08 12.71 2.63
N ASP A 259 -21.91 11.79 2.15
CA ASP A 259 -23.18 11.37 2.73
C ASP A 259 -23.07 10.20 3.72
N VAL A 260 -21.91 9.53 3.77
CA VAL A 260 -21.65 8.42 4.71
C VAL A 260 -20.95 8.98 5.96
N PRO A 261 -21.36 8.65 7.18
CA PRO A 261 -20.70 9.15 8.39
C PRO A 261 -19.32 8.50 8.60
N PRO A 262 -18.42 9.10 9.42
CA PRO A 262 -17.21 8.42 9.87
C PRO A 262 -17.51 7.08 10.55
N THR A 263 -16.61 6.11 10.45
CA THR A 263 -16.77 4.83 11.18
C THR A 263 -16.85 5.08 12.68
N GLY A 264 -17.80 4.43 13.34
CA GLY A 264 -17.91 4.44 14.79
C GLY A 264 -16.74 3.72 15.45
N VAL A 265 -16.31 4.22 16.62
CA VAL A 265 -15.21 3.61 17.39
C VAL A 265 -15.55 2.18 17.80
N GLU A 266 -16.78 1.95 18.27
CA GLU A 266 -17.27 0.62 18.65
C GLU A 266 -17.14 -0.39 17.50
N ARG A 267 -17.36 0.06 16.26
CA ARG A 267 -17.24 -0.79 15.07
C ARG A 267 -15.81 -1.20 14.78
N LEU A 268 -14.86 -0.27 14.92
CA LEU A 268 -13.43 -0.56 14.78
C LEU A 268 -12.95 -1.54 15.87
N MET A 269 -13.38 -1.33 17.11
CA MET A 269 -13.04 -2.22 18.22
C MET A 269 -13.64 -3.61 18.02
N ARG A 270 -14.87 -3.71 17.51
CA ARG A 270 -15.50 -4.98 17.14
C ARG A 270 -14.73 -5.70 16.03
N ALA A 271 -14.26 -4.97 15.01
CA ALA A 271 -13.44 -5.57 13.95
C ALA A 271 -12.14 -6.16 14.50
N ARG A 272 -11.48 -5.42 15.40
CA ARG A 272 -10.28 -5.88 16.09
C ARG A 272 -10.54 -7.11 16.94
N GLU A 273 -11.62 -7.12 17.71
CA GLU A 273 -12.03 -8.26 18.55
C GLU A 273 -12.24 -9.52 17.68
N LEU A 274 -13.04 -9.44 16.62
CA LEU A 274 -13.30 -10.56 15.71
C LEU A 274 -12.02 -11.15 15.12
N ALA A 275 -11.07 -10.29 14.71
CA ALA A 275 -9.80 -10.73 14.16
C ALA A 275 -8.92 -11.45 15.19
N LEU A 276 -8.87 -10.94 16.43
CA LEU A 276 -8.14 -11.57 17.54
C LEU A 276 -8.80 -12.90 17.95
N GLU A 277 -10.13 -12.97 17.99
CA GLU A 277 -10.89 -14.20 18.27
C GLU A 277 -10.64 -15.29 17.21
N ALA A 278 -10.44 -14.88 15.96
CA ALA A 278 -10.06 -15.78 14.86
C ALA A 278 -8.58 -16.22 14.91
N GLY A 279 -7.79 -15.69 15.84
CA GLY A 279 -6.41 -16.09 16.08
C GLY A 279 -5.33 -15.21 15.45
N MET A 280 -5.68 -14.07 14.83
CA MET A 280 -4.68 -13.11 14.36
C MET A 280 -3.84 -12.63 15.54
N LYS A 281 -2.51 -12.59 15.39
CA LYS A 281 -1.58 -12.15 16.44
C LYS A 281 -1.54 -10.63 16.57
N TYR A 282 -1.60 -9.92 15.46
CA TYR A 282 -1.38 -8.47 15.40
C TYR A 282 -2.52 -7.79 14.65
N VAL A 283 -3.37 -7.09 15.40
CA VAL A 283 -4.51 -6.36 14.85
C VAL A 283 -4.54 -4.95 15.41
N TYR A 284 -4.49 -4.00 14.49
CA TYR A 284 -4.35 -2.58 14.79
C TYR A 284 -5.60 -1.80 14.40
N VAL A 285 -5.87 -0.73 15.15
CA VAL A 285 -6.90 0.26 14.78
C VAL A 285 -6.22 1.59 14.52
N GLY A 286 -6.24 2.04 13.27
CA GLY A 286 -5.63 3.30 12.85
C GLY A 286 -6.63 4.44 12.67
N ASN A 287 -6.11 5.67 12.55
CA ASN A 287 -6.90 6.91 12.46
C ASN A 287 -7.81 7.15 13.68
N LEU A 288 -7.34 6.71 14.85
CA LEU A 288 -8.04 6.89 16.12
C LEU A 288 -7.04 7.28 17.23
N PRO A 289 -6.57 8.54 17.26
CA PRO A 289 -5.57 8.98 18.23
C PRO A 289 -5.99 8.70 19.69
N GLY A 290 -5.04 8.30 20.52
CA GLY A 290 -5.25 8.03 21.95
C GLY A 290 -5.81 6.65 22.27
N THR A 291 -5.84 5.72 21.30
CA THR A 291 -6.17 4.31 21.53
C THR A 291 -4.92 3.47 21.79
N ASP A 292 -5.01 2.50 22.68
CA ASP A 292 -3.96 1.49 22.87
C ASP A 292 -3.96 0.43 21.75
N ALA A 293 -4.95 0.46 20.86
CA ALA A 293 -5.04 -0.46 19.71
C ALA A 293 -4.00 -0.16 18.60
N GLU A 294 -3.16 0.87 18.75
CA GLU A 294 -1.98 1.11 17.89
C GLU A 294 -0.71 0.49 18.47
N ASN A 295 -0.71 0.09 19.75
CA ASN A 295 0.43 -0.53 20.41
C ASN A 295 0.60 -1.99 19.97
N THR A 296 1.85 -2.44 19.92
CA THR A 296 2.17 -3.86 19.68
C THR A 296 2.39 -4.56 21.00
N TYR A 297 1.70 -5.68 21.20
CA TYR A 297 1.80 -6.54 22.38
C TYR A 297 2.32 -7.92 21.99
N CYS A 298 2.99 -8.60 22.91
CA CYS A 298 3.45 -9.96 22.70
C CYS A 298 2.24 -10.91 22.59
N PRO A 299 2.13 -11.71 21.51
CA PRO A 299 0.98 -12.59 21.33
C PRO A 299 0.97 -13.76 22.34
N VAL A 300 2.07 -14.01 23.04
CA VAL A 300 2.21 -15.11 24.01
C VAL A 300 1.93 -14.67 25.44
N CYS A 301 2.53 -13.56 25.89
CA CYS A 301 2.42 -13.13 27.30
C CYS A 301 1.73 -11.78 27.51
N GLY A 302 1.37 -11.06 26.44
CA GLY A 302 0.71 -9.75 26.53
C GLY A 302 1.61 -8.58 26.92
N GLU A 303 2.94 -8.79 27.05
CA GLU A 303 3.89 -7.71 27.33
C GLU A 303 3.82 -6.62 26.24
N LEU A 304 3.88 -5.34 26.64
CA LEU A 304 3.96 -4.23 25.70
C LEU A 304 5.31 -4.26 25.00
N LEU A 305 5.31 -4.45 23.68
CA LEU A 305 6.54 -4.52 22.87
C LEU A 305 6.90 -3.16 22.28
N ILE A 306 5.92 -2.49 21.68
CA ILE A 306 6.09 -1.19 21.04
C ILE A 306 4.93 -0.30 21.46
N LYS A 307 5.25 0.85 22.04
CA LYS A 307 4.29 1.88 22.39
C LYS A 307 4.21 2.91 21.27
N ARG A 308 2.99 3.25 20.84
CA ARG A 308 2.68 4.31 19.88
C ARG A 308 1.73 5.32 20.52
N ASP A 309 2.00 6.59 20.29
CA ASP A 309 1.09 7.69 20.59
C ASP A 309 1.01 8.54 19.31
N GLY A 310 0.08 8.17 18.43
CA GLY A 310 0.10 8.59 17.03
C GLY A 310 1.41 8.17 16.37
N TYR A 311 2.19 9.15 15.91
CA TYR A 311 3.45 8.90 15.21
C TYR A 311 4.70 8.89 16.11
N LEU A 312 4.53 8.99 17.44
CA LEU A 312 5.62 8.81 18.38
C LEU A 312 5.74 7.33 18.74
N THR A 313 6.72 6.65 18.17
CA THR A 313 6.97 5.22 18.42
C THR A 313 8.13 5.00 19.37
N ARG A 314 7.97 4.07 20.31
CA ARG A 314 9.03 3.62 21.22
C ARG A 314 9.00 2.10 21.37
N THR A 315 10.07 1.45 20.97
CA THR A 315 10.31 0.04 21.27
C THR A 315 10.72 -0.11 22.73
N VAL A 316 9.96 -0.89 23.50
CA VAL A 316 10.13 -1.00 24.96
C VAL A 316 10.28 -2.45 25.44
N GLY A 317 9.75 -3.41 24.69
CA GLY A 317 9.65 -4.82 25.11
C GLY A 317 10.33 -5.83 24.18
N ILE A 318 11.22 -5.39 23.29
CA ILE A 318 11.90 -6.27 22.32
C ILE A 318 13.40 -6.32 22.62
N ARG A 319 13.97 -7.53 22.58
CA ARG A 319 15.42 -7.79 22.67
C ARG A 319 15.80 -8.95 21.76
N ASP A 320 16.72 -8.71 20.82
CA ASP A 320 17.20 -9.68 19.82
C ASP A 320 16.05 -10.26 18.97
N GLY A 321 15.14 -9.41 18.49
CA GLY A 321 13.97 -9.84 17.70
C GLY A 321 12.92 -10.66 18.47
N LYS A 322 13.05 -10.75 19.80
CA LYS A 322 12.16 -11.53 20.68
C LYS A 322 11.55 -10.66 21.78
N CYS A 323 10.44 -11.11 22.34
CA CYS A 323 9.87 -10.51 23.54
C CYS A 323 10.89 -10.54 24.69
N SER A 324 11.09 -9.40 25.34
CA SER A 324 12.00 -9.25 26.48
C SER A 324 11.56 -10.02 27.73
N SER A 325 10.25 -10.29 27.85
CA SER A 325 9.63 -10.97 28.99
C SER A 325 9.59 -12.49 28.81
N CYS A 326 8.99 -13.00 27.73
CA CYS A 326 8.80 -14.45 27.53
C CYS A 326 9.70 -15.09 26.47
N ARG A 327 10.53 -14.31 25.76
CA ARG A 327 11.46 -14.77 24.70
C ARG A 327 10.81 -15.37 23.45
N ALA A 328 9.49 -15.28 23.30
CA ALA A 328 8.81 -15.61 22.05
C ALA A 328 9.30 -14.71 20.90
N ASP A 329 9.33 -15.27 19.68
CA ASP A 329 9.50 -14.47 18.46
C ASP A 329 8.29 -13.54 18.27
N VAL A 330 8.53 -12.33 17.76
CA VAL A 330 7.52 -11.27 17.72
C VAL A 330 7.20 -10.76 16.31
N ASP A 331 7.68 -11.45 15.27
CA ASP A 331 7.34 -11.18 13.86
C ASP A 331 7.48 -9.69 13.46
N ILE A 332 8.54 -9.01 13.94
CA ILE A 332 8.84 -7.60 13.68
C ILE A 332 10.25 -7.50 13.10
N VAL A 333 10.36 -6.83 11.96
CA VAL A 333 11.63 -6.47 11.33
C VAL A 333 12.19 -5.23 12.03
N ILE A 334 13.36 -5.39 12.62
CA ILE A 334 14.14 -4.34 13.31
C ILE A 334 15.59 -4.38 12.80
N ASP A 335 16.36 -3.33 13.11
CA ASP A 335 17.81 -3.26 12.87
C ASP A 335 18.60 -4.40 13.53
#